data_AF-A0A453T6K4-F1
#
_entry.id   AF-A0A453T6K4-F1
#
_cell.length_a   1.000
_cell.length_b   1.000
_cell.length_c   1.000
_cell.angle_alpha   90.00
_cell.angle_beta   90.00
_cell.angle_gamma   90.00
#
_symmetry.space_group_name_H-M   'P 1'
#
loop_
_entity.id
_entity.type
_entity.pdbx_description
1 polymer ?
#
loop_
_entity_poly.entity_id
_entity_poly.type
_entity_poly.pdbx_seq_one_letter_code
_entity_poly.pdbx_strand_id
1 'polypeptide(L)'
;MGFAARPLPLLLLLLVAGAAATDQIFTTSGVPFGKNSREPRYRVEFHPVDSPYHPENGQESEPMTDHEGRQYTCYLPVEETKTMKSIVPQNATNVIIESERKVKPKEPDELLEVLKDQCFYRHEGWWSYEFCYYGKIRQVHVENEKVIQEYVLGEYDPDATDAYHDNHTSESADEDHVKDTSKRYHVHVYTNGTVCDLTDIPRYTEVRFVCSEPTVLISSIKEISSCKYVLTVQSPMLCKNP
;
A
#
# COMPACT_ATOMS: atom_id res chain seq x y z
N MET A 1 -52.31 45.39 -57.87
CA MET A 1 -52.76 44.89 -56.55
C MET A 1 -51.55 44.26 -55.88
N GLY A 2 -50.93 45.00 -54.96
CA GLY A 2 -49.66 44.63 -54.34
C GLY A 2 -49.87 43.79 -53.08
N PHE A 3 -49.07 42.73 -52.92
CA PHE A 3 -48.98 41.96 -51.69
C PHE A 3 -47.72 42.40 -50.94
N ALA A 4 -47.94 42.96 -49.75
CA ALA A 4 -46.91 43.47 -48.87
C ALA A 4 -46.14 42.31 -48.21
N ALA A 5 -44.82 42.30 -48.41
CA ALA A 5 -43.88 41.47 -47.67
C ALA A 5 -43.68 42.04 -46.26
N ARG A 6 -43.88 41.22 -45.22
CA ARG A 6 -43.51 41.54 -43.83
C ARG A 6 -42.04 41.20 -43.59
N PRO A 7 -41.20 42.11 -43.07
CA PRO A 7 -39.87 41.75 -42.62
C PRO A 7 -39.92 41.23 -41.16
N LEU A 8 -39.24 40.12 -40.91
CA LEU A 8 -38.95 39.63 -39.55
C LEU A 8 -37.87 40.51 -38.89
N PRO A 9 -37.93 40.79 -37.58
CA PRO A 9 -36.94 41.61 -36.91
C PRO A 9 -35.69 40.79 -36.58
N LEU A 10 -34.52 41.29 -37.04
CA LEU A 10 -33.20 40.88 -36.54
C LEU A 10 -33.05 41.38 -35.10
N LEU A 11 -32.95 40.47 -34.13
CA LEU A 11 -32.57 40.82 -32.76
C LEU A 11 -31.04 40.72 -32.64
N LEU A 12 -30.39 41.87 -32.60
CA LEU A 12 -28.97 42.04 -32.33
C LEU A 12 -28.78 42.12 -30.81
N LEU A 13 -28.08 41.16 -30.21
CA LEU A 13 -27.61 41.23 -28.81
C LEU A 13 -26.08 41.18 -28.82
N LEU A 14 -25.49 42.30 -28.39
CA LEU A 14 -24.06 42.53 -28.23
C LEU A 14 -23.68 42.47 -26.73
N LEU A 15 -22.45 42.02 -26.48
CA LEU A 15 -21.61 42.15 -25.27
C LEU A 15 -21.94 41.16 -24.12
N VAL A 16 -20.99 40.57 -23.40
CA VAL A 16 -19.69 41.07 -22.90
C VAL A 16 -18.68 39.90 -22.80
N ALA A 17 -17.41 40.18 -23.12
CA ALA A 17 -16.27 39.32 -22.86
C ALA A 17 -15.96 39.26 -21.35
N GLY A 18 -15.96 38.05 -20.77
CA GLY A 18 -15.41 37.78 -19.45
C GLY A 18 -14.19 36.86 -19.59
N ALA A 19 -13.00 37.42 -19.43
CA ALA A 19 -11.79 36.63 -19.19
C ALA A 19 -11.81 36.14 -17.75
N ALA A 20 -11.83 34.82 -17.55
CA ALA A 20 -11.46 34.20 -16.28
C ALA A 20 -10.35 33.18 -16.60
N ALA A 21 -9.11 33.63 -16.47
CA ALA A 21 -7.97 32.76 -16.34
C ALA A 21 -7.88 32.33 -14.87
N THR A 22 -8.02 31.03 -14.62
CA THR A 22 -7.43 30.37 -13.46
C THR A 22 -6.99 28.98 -13.90
N ASP A 23 -5.68 28.85 -14.11
CA ASP A 23 -4.93 27.62 -13.87
C ASP A 23 -5.41 26.99 -12.57
N GLN A 24 -5.71 25.69 -12.57
CA GLN A 24 -5.05 24.74 -11.68
C GLN A 24 -5.01 23.35 -12.32
N ILE A 25 -3.78 22.86 -12.36
CA ILE A 25 -3.33 21.54 -12.78
C ILE A 25 -3.84 20.51 -11.78
N PHE A 26 -4.61 19.52 -12.25
CA PHE A 26 -4.68 18.21 -11.62
C PHE A 26 -4.35 17.18 -12.69
N THR A 27 -3.06 16.96 -12.93
CA THR A 27 -2.61 15.67 -13.46
C THR A 27 -2.81 14.66 -12.34
N THR A 28 -3.99 14.05 -12.32
CA THR A 28 -4.18 12.81 -11.57
C THR A 28 -3.34 11.76 -12.28
N SER A 29 -2.19 11.43 -11.72
CA SER A 29 -1.41 10.27 -12.11
C SER A 29 -2.13 9.00 -11.63
N GLY A 30 -3.36 8.80 -12.09
CA GLY A 30 -4.08 7.55 -11.91
C GLY A 30 -3.52 6.55 -12.91
N VAL A 31 -2.73 5.59 -12.45
CA VAL A 31 -2.42 4.41 -13.26
C VAL A 31 -3.76 3.73 -13.56
N PRO A 32 -4.16 3.55 -14.83
CA PRO A 32 -5.39 2.87 -15.16
C PRO A 32 -5.33 1.44 -14.62
N PHE A 33 -6.39 1.02 -13.95
CA PHE A 33 -6.70 -0.40 -13.74
C PHE A 33 -6.63 -1.10 -15.11
N GLY A 34 -5.59 -1.91 -15.32
CA GLY A 34 -5.36 -2.55 -16.63
C GLY A 34 -3.90 -2.83 -16.98
N LYS A 35 -2.90 -2.32 -16.24
CA LYS A 35 -1.52 -2.79 -16.41
C LYS A 35 -1.27 -4.04 -15.56
N ASN A 36 -1.39 -5.18 -16.23
CA ASN A 36 -0.89 -6.49 -15.83
C ASN A 36 0.07 -6.48 -14.64
N SER A 37 -0.28 -7.18 -13.55
CA SER A 37 0.66 -7.67 -12.52
C SER A 37 1.67 -8.71 -13.07
N ARG A 38 1.91 -8.70 -14.38
CA ARG A 38 2.82 -9.56 -15.15
C ARG A 38 3.96 -8.79 -15.80
N GLU A 39 4.03 -7.46 -15.67
CA GLU A 39 5.26 -6.76 -16.02
C GLU A 39 6.30 -7.01 -14.92
N PRO A 40 7.44 -7.64 -15.24
CA PRO A 40 8.47 -7.85 -14.24
C PRO A 40 8.98 -6.49 -13.79
N ARG A 41 9.00 -6.26 -12.47
CA ARG A 41 9.54 -5.02 -11.86
C ARG A 41 11.04 -4.83 -12.11
N TYR A 42 11.70 -5.86 -12.62
CA TYR A 42 13.12 -5.88 -12.95
C TYR A 42 13.31 -6.34 -14.40
N ARG A 43 14.27 -5.73 -15.09
CA ARG A 43 14.81 -6.21 -16.36
C ARG A 43 16.10 -6.96 -16.07
N VAL A 44 16.19 -8.20 -16.51
CA VAL A 44 17.44 -8.99 -16.41
C VAL A 44 18.35 -8.62 -17.59
N GLU A 45 19.60 -8.25 -17.28
CA GLU A 45 20.63 -7.94 -18.27
C GLU A 45 21.74 -9.00 -18.19
N PHE A 46 22.10 -9.57 -19.34
CA PHE A 46 23.15 -10.59 -19.43
C PHE A 46 24.46 -9.96 -19.87
N HIS A 47 25.53 -10.23 -19.13
CA HIS A 47 26.88 -9.78 -19.45
C HIS A 47 27.72 -10.93 -19.99
N PRO A 48 28.40 -10.77 -21.14
CA PRO A 48 29.25 -11.80 -21.73
C PRO A 48 30.55 -11.98 -20.93
N VAL A 49 31.18 -13.14 -21.07
CA VAL A 49 32.45 -13.48 -20.39
C VAL A 49 33.56 -12.48 -20.74
N ASP A 50 33.56 -11.93 -21.96
CA ASP A 50 34.54 -10.96 -22.43
C ASP A 50 34.31 -9.53 -21.88
N SER A 51 33.15 -9.27 -21.26
CA SER A 51 32.82 -7.98 -20.63
C SER A 51 31.95 -8.21 -19.38
N PRO A 52 32.54 -8.79 -18.30
CA PRO A 52 31.80 -9.17 -17.10
C PRO A 52 31.25 -7.95 -16.35
N TYR A 53 30.11 -8.13 -15.70
CA TYR A 53 29.56 -7.14 -14.78
C TYR A 53 30.45 -7.02 -13.55
N HIS A 54 30.74 -5.78 -13.14
CA HIS A 54 31.54 -5.50 -11.95
C HIS A 54 30.61 -4.92 -10.88
N PRO A 55 30.28 -5.69 -9.83
CA PRO A 55 29.32 -5.24 -8.82
C PRO A 55 29.87 -4.08 -7.98
N GLU A 56 28.98 -3.18 -7.57
CA GLU A 56 29.33 -2.10 -6.64
C GLU A 56 29.45 -2.60 -5.19
N ASN A 57 30.12 -1.83 -4.34
CA ASN A 57 30.41 -2.24 -2.96
C ASN A 57 29.11 -2.34 -2.14
N GLY A 58 28.73 -3.55 -1.74
CA GLY A 58 27.48 -3.84 -1.01
C GLY A 58 26.36 -4.44 -1.86
N GLN A 59 26.63 -4.79 -3.12
CA GLN A 59 25.66 -5.45 -3.99
C GLN A 59 25.51 -6.95 -3.64
N GLU A 60 24.28 -7.38 -3.38
CA GLU A 60 23.96 -8.77 -3.06
C GLU A 60 23.99 -9.64 -4.33
N SER A 61 24.56 -10.85 -4.19
CA SER A 61 24.71 -11.79 -5.30
C SER A 61 24.03 -13.12 -5.02
N GLU A 62 23.25 -13.61 -5.98
CA GLU A 62 22.54 -14.89 -5.91
C GLU A 62 22.99 -15.83 -7.04
N PRO A 63 23.47 -17.04 -6.73
CA PRO A 63 23.79 -18.04 -7.75
C PRO A 63 22.51 -18.67 -8.30
N MET A 64 22.37 -18.72 -9.62
CA MET A 64 21.23 -19.37 -10.27
C MET A 64 21.69 -20.30 -11.39
N THR A 65 20.90 -21.33 -11.65
CA THR A 65 21.15 -22.29 -12.73
C THR A 65 19.96 -22.25 -13.69
N ASP A 66 20.24 -22.15 -14.99
CA ASP A 66 19.19 -22.19 -15.99
C ASP A 66 18.71 -23.63 -16.29
N HIS A 67 17.69 -23.75 -17.14
CA HIS A 67 17.14 -25.05 -17.54
C HIS A 67 18.15 -25.94 -18.30
N GLU A 68 19.21 -25.34 -18.86
CA GLU A 68 20.26 -26.05 -19.60
C GLU A 68 21.45 -26.43 -18.69
N GLY A 69 21.38 -26.12 -17.39
CA GLY A 69 22.42 -26.43 -16.41
C GLY A 69 23.57 -25.42 -16.36
N ARG A 70 23.45 -24.27 -17.05
CA ARG A 70 24.45 -23.19 -17.00
C ARG A 70 24.30 -22.40 -15.71
N GLN A 71 25.41 -22.15 -15.04
CA GLN A 71 25.46 -21.37 -13.81
C GLN A 71 25.67 -19.89 -14.10
N TYR A 72 24.90 -19.06 -13.43
CA TYR A 72 24.97 -17.61 -13.46
C TYR A 72 25.09 -17.08 -12.03
N THR A 73 25.77 -15.96 -11.88
CA THR A 73 25.73 -15.17 -10.65
C THR A 73 24.98 -13.88 -10.95
N CYS A 74 23.85 -13.69 -10.30
CA CYS A 74 22.99 -12.53 -10.50
C CYS A 74 23.20 -11.52 -9.39
N TYR A 75 23.30 -10.25 -9.76
CA TYR A 75 23.51 -9.16 -8.83
C TYR A 75 22.24 -8.31 -8.75
N LEU A 76 21.69 -8.17 -7.55
CA LEU A 76 20.49 -7.36 -7.31
C LEU A 76 20.86 -5.87 -7.30
N PRO A 77 20.07 -4.96 -7.88
CA PRO A 77 20.34 -3.52 -7.81
C PRO A 77 20.34 -3.04 -6.35
N VAL A 78 21.34 -2.26 -5.96
CA VAL A 78 21.35 -1.61 -4.64
C VAL A 78 20.35 -0.45 -4.70
N GLU A 79 19.29 -0.50 -3.90
CA GLU A 79 18.46 0.69 -3.70
C GLU A 79 19.32 1.76 -2.99
N GLU A 80 19.58 2.88 -3.67
CA GLU A 80 20.33 4.01 -3.11
C GLU A 80 19.54 4.66 -1.96
N THR A 81 19.55 4.03 -0.80
CA THR A 81 19.32 4.73 0.44
C THR A 81 20.55 5.62 0.67
N LYS A 82 20.35 6.94 0.55
CA LYS A 82 21.39 7.95 0.82
C LYS A 82 22.01 7.69 2.20
N THR A 83 23.12 6.97 2.20
CA THR A 83 23.84 6.62 3.40
C THR A 83 24.73 7.81 3.75
N MET A 84 24.35 8.58 4.76
CA MET A 84 25.26 9.50 5.43
C MET A 84 26.43 8.68 5.99
N LYS A 85 27.54 8.66 5.26
CA LYS A 85 28.83 8.18 5.76
C LYS A 85 29.32 9.16 6.82
N SER A 86 29.20 8.81 8.10
CA SER A 86 29.91 9.50 9.16
C SER A 86 31.37 9.01 9.16
N ILE A 87 32.25 9.88 8.71
CA ILE A 87 33.70 9.76 8.92
C ILE A 87 33.97 10.34 10.31
N VAL A 88 34.48 9.55 11.24
CA VAL A 88 35.01 10.05 12.53
C VAL A 88 36.51 9.74 12.60
N PRO A 89 37.37 10.72 12.95
CA PRO A 89 38.81 10.50 13.08
C PRO A 89 39.17 9.73 14.35
N GLN A 90 40.27 8.98 14.26
CA GLN A 90 40.92 8.29 15.36
C GLN A 90 41.57 9.30 16.33
N ASN A 91 41.25 9.25 17.63
CA ASN A 91 42.18 8.93 18.73
C ASN A 91 41.70 9.32 20.15
N ALA A 92 42.00 8.39 21.08
CA ALA A 92 42.35 8.54 22.51
C ALA A 92 41.25 8.65 23.61
N THR A 93 40.99 7.48 24.24
CA THR A 93 40.99 7.18 25.70
C THR A 93 40.14 7.98 26.69
N ASN A 94 39.02 7.40 27.17
CA ASN A 94 38.83 6.86 28.54
C ASN A 94 37.34 6.73 28.94
N VAL A 95 36.95 5.50 29.31
CA VAL A 95 36.01 5.07 30.38
C VAL A 95 34.53 5.55 30.37
N ILE A 96 33.65 4.59 30.02
CA ILE A 96 32.40 4.17 30.68
C ILE A 96 31.44 5.28 31.16
N ILE A 97 30.34 5.47 30.41
CA ILE A 97 28.96 5.07 30.75
C ILE A 97 28.21 5.14 29.40
N GLU A 98 28.10 4.01 28.69
CA GLU A 98 27.04 3.85 27.71
C GLU A 98 25.74 3.77 28.52
N SER A 99 25.15 4.94 28.80
CA SER A 99 23.72 4.95 29.04
C SER A 99 23.12 4.48 27.73
N GLU A 100 22.60 3.26 27.75
CA GLU A 100 21.68 2.76 26.76
C GLU A 100 20.74 3.91 26.44
N ARG A 101 20.92 4.54 25.28
CA ARG A 101 19.87 5.37 24.71
C ARG A 101 18.78 4.35 24.43
N LYS A 102 17.87 4.16 25.39
CA LYS A 102 16.57 3.56 25.16
C LYS A 102 15.91 4.39 24.08
N VAL A 103 16.23 4.08 22.83
CA VAL A 103 15.44 4.46 21.67
C VAL A 103 14.08 3.89 22.01
N LYS A 104 13.12 4.77 22.25
CA LYS A 104 11.75 4.33 22.52
C LYS A 104 11.36 3.39 21.37
N PRO A 105 10.78 2.22 21.65
CA PRO A 105 10.19 1.39 20.61
C PRO A 105 9.27 2.29 19.78
N LYS A 106 9.45 2.30 18.46
CA LYS A 106 8.53 3.01 17.57
C LYS A 106 7.18 2.31 17.64
N GLU A 107 6.11 3.10 17.72
CA GLU A 107 4.75 2.56 17.68
C GLU A 107 4.49 1.86 16.33
N PRO A 108 3.67 0.80 16.28
CA PRO A 108 3.39 0.08 15.03
C PRO A 108 2.90 0.98 13.89
N ASP A 109 2.09 2.00 14.19
CA ASP A 109 1.62 2.96 13.19
C ASP A 109 2.78 3.78 12.58
N GLU A 110 3.75 4.21 13.38
CA GLU A 110 4.94 4.92 12.88
C GLU A 110 5.79 4.05 11.93
N LEU A 111 5.83 2.74 12.17
CA LEU A 111 6.55 1.78 11.33
C LEU A 111 5.81 1.54 10.01
N LEU A 112 4.49 1.58 10.03
CA LEU A 112 3.64 1.33 8.86
C LEU A 112 3.37 2.58 8.02
N GLU A 113 3.71 3.79 8.50
CA GLU A 113 3.53 5.05 7.76
C GLU A 113 4.19 5.03 6.37
N VAL A 114 5.23 4.21 6.16
CA VAL A 114 5.86 4.03 4.84
C VAL A 114 4.93 3.41 3.79
N LEU A 115 3.85 2.76 4.24
CA LEU A 115 2.83 2.13 3.38
C LEU A 115 1.75 3.13 2.95
N LYS A 116 1.77 4.36 3.46
CA LYS A 116 0.81 5.40 3.08
C LYS A 116 0.81 5.62 1.59
N ASP A 117 -0.40 5.75 1.04
CA ASP A 117 -0.67 5.86 -0.40
C ASP A 117 -0.23 4.64 -1.23
N GLN A 118 0.18 3.53 -0.61
CA GLN A 118 0.46 2.27 -1.28
C GLN A 118 -0.76 1.36 -1.25
N CYS A 119 -1.02 0.72 -2.39
CA CYS A 119 -2.07 -0.28 -2.54
C CYS A 119 -1.46 -1.66 -2.83
N PHE A 120 -1.99 -2.67 -2.15
CA PHE A 120 -1.60 -4.06 -2.24
C PHE A 120 -2.72 -4.86 -2.89
N TYR A 121 -2.35 -5.88 -3.66
CA TYR A 121 -3.31 -6.64 -4.47
C TYR A 121 -3.20 -8.12 -4.16
N ARG A 122 -4.34 -8.82 -4.22
CA ARG A 122 -4.41 -10.28 -4.10
C ARG A 122 -5.50 -10.83 -5.01
N HIS A 123 -5.17 -11.87 -5.76
CA HIS A 123 -6.13 -12.60 -6.57
C HIS A 123 -6.48 -13.92 -5.88
N GLU A 124 -7.77 -14.20 -5.70
CA GLU A 124 -8.25 -15.44 -5.08
C GLU A 124 -9.49 -15.97 -5.82
N GLY A 125 -9.25 -16.91 -6.74
CA GLY A 125 -10.27 -17.49 -7.58
C GLY A 125 -10.96 -16.44 -8.46
N TRP A 126 -12.26 -16.26 -8.26
CA TRP A 126 -13.09 -15.30 -8.99
C TRP A 126 -12.84 -13.84 -8.60
N TRP A 127 -12.34 -13.60 -7.39
CA TRP A 127 -12.22 -12.25 -6.83
C TRP A 127 -10.78 -11.74 -6.88
N SER A 128 -10.65 -10.43 -7.09
CA SER A 128 -9.43 -9.68 -6.87
C SER A 128 -9.66 -8.67 -5.76
N TYR A 129 -8.70 -8.54 -4.87
CA TYR A 129 -8.76 -7.64 -3.72
C TYR A 129 -7.68 -6.58 -3.86
N GLU A 130 -8.05 -5.35 -3.55
CA GLU A 130 -7.16 -4.20 -3.44
C GLU A 130 -7.27 -3.65 -2.02
N PHE A 131 -6.14 -3.46 -1.37
CA PHE A 131 -6.05 -2.84 -0.05
C PHE A 131 -5.11 -1.65 -0.14
N CYS A 132 -5.62 -0.43 0.05
CA CYS A 132 -4.81 0.77 0.18
C CYS A 132 -4.70 1.16 1.65
N TYR A 133 -3.47 1.33 2.15
CA TYR A 133 -3.24 1.73 3.55
C TYR A 133 -3.80 3.13 3.81
N TYR A 134 -4.58 3.29 4.88
CA TYR A 134 -5.40 4.49 5.18
C TYR A 134 -6.41 4.90 4.10
N GLY A 135 -6.62 4.05 3.09
CA GLY A 135 -7.61 4.26 2.05
C GLY A 135 -8.80 3.34 2.26
N LYS A 136 -9.07 2.51 1.26
CA LYS A 136 -10.19 1.56 1.28
C LYS A 136 -9.77 0.19 0.81
N ILE A 137 -10.63 -0.79 1.11
CA ILE A 137 -10.51 -2.17 0.66
C ILE A 137 -11.57 -2.40 -0.41
N ARG A 138 -11.16 -2.87 -1.58
CA ARG A 138 -12.06 -3.21 -2.69
C ARG A 138 -11.98 -4.68 -3.00
N GLN A 139 -13.12 -5.27 -3.30
CA GLN A 139 -13.28 -6.57 -3.93
C GLN A 139 -13.82 -6.33 -5.33
N VAL A 140 -13.09 -6.76 -6.35
CA VAL A 140 -13.45 -6.57 -7.76
C VAL A 140 -13.38 -7.89 -8.51
N HIS A 141 -14.32 -8.09 -9.41
CA HIS A 141 -14.23 -9.13 -10.43
C HIS A 141 -13.97 -8.47 -11.79
N VAL A 142 -12.92 -8.96 -12.47
CA VAL A 142 -12.42 -8.40 -13.72
C VAL A 142 -12.56 -9.44 -14.82
N GLU A 143 -13.24 -9.07 -15.90
CA GLU A 143 -13.39 -9.89 -17.10
C GLU A 143 -13.01 -9.04 -18.32
N ASN A 144 -12.16 -9.57 -19.21
CA ASN A 144 -11.65 -8.85 -20.39
C ASN A 144 -11.10 -7.46 -20.06
N GLU A 145 -10.30 -7.36 -18.99
CA GLU A 145 -9.70 -6.11 -18.48
C GLU A 145 -10.71 -5.04 -18.01
N LYS A 146 -11.99 -5.41 -17.86
CA LYS A 146 -13.04 -4.52 -17.34
C LYS A 146 -13.49 -5.01 -15.97
N VAL A 147 -13.60 -4.08 -15.03
CA VAL A 147 -14.25 -4.34 -13.74
C VAL A 147 -15.74 -4.49 -14.02
N ILE A 148 -16.26 -5.71 -13.88
CA ILE A 148 -17.68 -6.00 -14.10
C ILE A 148 -18.47 -6.07 -12.79
N GLN A 149 -17.78 -6.24 -11.66
CA GLN A 149 -18.38 -6.20 -10.33
C GLN A 149 -17.40 -5.62 -9.33
N GLU A 150 -17.91 -4.78 -8.42
CA GLU A 150 -17.11 -4.10 -7.39
C GLU A 150 -17.90 -3.98 -6.09
N TYR A 151 -17.22 -4.25 -4.97
CA TYR A 151 -17.67 -3.99 -3.62
C TYR A 151 -16.57 -3.31 -2.81
N VAL A 152 -16.93 -2.30 -2.03
CA VAL A 152 -16.05 -1.73 -1.00
C VAL A 152 -16.25 -2.55 0.28
N LEU A 153 -15.18 -3.15 0.80
CA LEU A 153 -15.22 -3.95 2.02
C LEU A 153 -15.01 -3.11 3.29
N GLY A 154 -14.65 -1.84 3.11
CA GLY A 154 -14.54 -0.82 4.15
C GLY A 154 -13.57 0.30 3.75
N GLU A 155 -13.67 1.43 4.41
CA GLU A 155 -12.76 2.58 4.37
C GLU A 155 -12.13 2.75 5.75
N TYR A 156 -10.88 3.20 5.80
CA TYR A 156 -10.15 3.32 7.06
C TYR A 156 -10.90 4.24 8.04
N ASP A 157 -11.13 3.74 9.24
CA ASP A 157 -11.87 4.41 10.30
C ASP A 157 -10.96 4.60 11.52
N PRO A 158 -10.43 5.82 11.75
CA PRO A 158 -9.52 6.07 12.87
C PRO A 158 -10.25 5.93 14.21
N ASP A 159 -11.48 6.43 14.34
CA ASP A 159 -12.24 6.38 15.59
C ASP A 159 -12.57 4.93 15.97
N ALA A 160 -12.95 4.10 14.99
CA ALA A 160 -13.20 2.68 15.22
C ALA A 160 -11.92 1.90 15.52
N THR A 161 -10.79 2.31 14.92
CA THR A 161 -9.48 1.71 15.21
C THR A 161 -9.04 2.02 16.65
N ASP A 162 -9.17 3.26 17.08
CA ASP A 162 -8.84 3.69 18.44
C ASP A 162 -9.75 2.99 19.46
N ALA A 163 -11.07 2.94 19.20
CA ALA A 163 -12.01 2.21 20.04
C ALA A 163 -11.70 0.71 20.14
N TYR A 164 -11.22 0.09 19.05
CA TYR A 164 -10.76 -1.30 19.07
C TYR A 164 -9.55 -1.48 19.99
N HIS A 165 -8.57 -0.59 19.91
CA HIS A 165 -7.38 -0.63 20.76
C HIS A 165 -7.69 -0.36 22.23
N ASP A 166 -8.59 0.56 22.54
CA ASP A 166 -9.01 0.86 23.91
C ASP A 166 -9.71 -0.35 24.56
N ASN A 167 -10.56 -1.04 23.82
CA ASN A 167 -11.23 -2.23 24.32
C ASN A 167 -10.24 -3.39 24.59
N HIS A 168 -9.32 -3.64 23.66
CA HIS A 168 -8.37 -4.75 23.76
C HIS A 168 -7.17 -4.48 24.68
N THR A 169 -6.89 -3.21 25.00
CA THR A 169 -5.93 -2.86 26.06
C THR A 169 -6.54 -3.11 27.45
N SER A 170 -7.85 -2.91 27.62
CA SER A 170 -8.55 -3.11 28.89
C SER A 170 -8.73 -4.59 29.31
N GLU A 171 -8.77 -5.52 28.35
CA GLU A 171 -8.82 -6.98 28.63
C GLU A 171 -7.47 -7.57 29.09
N SER A 172 -6.39 -6.78 29.11
CA SER A 172 -5.02 -7.24 29.42
C SER A 172 -4.50 -6.83 30.81
N ALA A 173 -5.34 -6.21 31.65
CA ALA A 173 -4.96 -5.74 32.99
C ALA A 173 -5.07 -6.79 34.10
N ASP A 174 -5.75 -7.92 33.86
CA ASP A 174 -5.93 -9.02 34.82
C ASP A 174 -5.57 -10.36 34.15
N GLU A 175 -4.27 -10.65 33.99
CA GLU A 175 -3.68 -12.00 34.04
C GLU A 175 -2.17 -11.92 33.72
N ASP A 176 -1.40 -11.64 34.77
CA ASP A 176 0.02 -11.92 34.86
C ASP A 176 0.21 -13.44 34.76
N HIS A 177 0.27 -14.00 33.53
CA HIS A 177 0.94 -15.27 33.13
C HIS A 177 0.59 -15.81 31.70
N VAL A 178 0.08 -15.01 30.74
CA VAL A 178 0.11 -15.39 29.30
C VAL A 178 0.47 -14.17 28.45
N LYS A 179 1.74 -13.83 28.43
CA LYS A 179 2.27 -12.68 27.69
C LYS A 179 2.59 -13.05 26.23
N ASP A 180 1.70 -13.67 25.45
CA ASP A 180 2.11 -14.08 24.09
C ASP A 180 1.01 -14.45 23.06
N THR A 181 -0.13 -13.76 23.01
CA THR A 181 -1.09 -13.97 21.89
C THR A 181 -1.69 -12.68 21.34
N SER A 182 -2.02 -11.72 22.20
CA SER A 182 -2.63 -10.44 21.83
C SER A 182 -1.68 -9.49 21.07
N LYS A 183 -0.36 -9.69 21.18
CA LYS A 183 0.66 -8.83 20.53
C LYS A 183 1.13 -9.28 19.14
N ARG A 184 0.59 -10.36 18.58
CA ARG A 184 1.15 -10.92 17.33
C ARG A 184 0.80 -10.11 16.07
N TYR A 185 -0.09 -9.14 16.19
CA TYR A 185 -0.50 -8.30 15.08
C TYR A 185 -0.99 -6.94 15.54
N HIS A 186 -0.78 -5.92 14.71
CA HIS A 186 -1.38 -4.59 14.84
C HIS A 186 -2.70 -4.54 14.08
N VAL A 187 -3.72 -3.82 14.57
CA VAL A 187 -5.06 -3.83 13.96
C VAL A 187 -5.44 -2.45 13.46
N HIS A 188 -6.00 -2.40 12.26
CA HIS A 188 -6.80 -1.27 11.80
C HIS A 188 -8.22 -1.72 11.46
N VAL A 189 -9.17 -0.84 11.71
CA VAL A 189 -10.59 -1.08 11.43
C VAL A 189 -11.01 -0.29 10.20
N TYR A 190 -11.73 -0.96 9.30
CA TYR A 190 -12.27 -0.39 8.07
C TYR A 190 -13.80 -0.56 8.06
N THR A 191 -14.54 0.55 8.08
CA THR A 191 -16.01 0.58 8.19
C THR A 191 -16.65 1.17 6.93
N ASN A 192 -17.97 1.42 6.93
CA ASN A 192 -18.65 2.14 5.85
C ASN A 192 -18.47 1.54 4.44
N GLY A 193 -18.31 0.22 4.34
CA GLY A 193 -18.27 -0.46 3.05
C GLY A 193 -19.62 -0.45 2.33
N THR A 194 -19.65 -1.00 1.11
CA THR A 194 -20.89 -1.18 0.35
C THR A 194 -21.91 -1.96 1.17
N VAL A 195 -23.16 -1.50 1.18
CA VAL A 195 -24.26 -2.14 1.93
C VAL A 195 -24.41 -3.61 1.49
N CYS A 196 -24.44 -4.50 2.49
CA CYS A 196 -24.63 -5.93 2.27
C CYS A 196 -26.07 -6.21 1.85
N ASP A 197 -26.25 -6.93 0.75
CA ASP A 197 -27.54 -7.38 0.25
C ASP A 197 -28.21 -8.42 1.17
N LEU A 198 -27.42 -9.16 1.94
CA LEU A 198 -27.93 -10.20 2.85
C LEU A 198 -28.35 -9.65 4.23
N THR A 199 -27.65 -8.64 4.74
CA THR A 199 -27.83 -8.14 6.12
C THR A 199 -28.32 -6.70 6.19
N ASP A 200 -28.29 -5.97 5.08
CA ASP A 200 -28.59 -4.53 4.97
C ASP A 200 -27.67 -3.64 5.84
N ILE A 201 -26.51 -4.17 6.24
CA ILE A 201 -25.50 -3.46 7.03
C ILE A 201 -24.27 -3.20 6.14
N PRO A 202 -23.61 -2.03 6.24
CA PRO A 202 -22.36 -1.77 5.55
C PRO A 202 -21.31 -2.86 5.81
N ARG A 203 -20.59 -3.27 4.77
CA ARG A 203 -19.46 -4.20 4.89
C ARG A 203 -18.41 -3.62 5.85
N TYR A 204 -17.78 -4.52 6.61
CA TYR A 204 -16.81 -4.20 7.65
C TYR A 204 -15.59 -5.09 7.49
N THR A 205 -14.39 -4.53 7.68
CA THR A 205 -13.15 -5.31 7.65
C THR A 205 -12.22 -4.95 8.80
N GLU A 206 -11.73 -5.99 9.49
CA GLU A 206 -10.60 -5.89 10.42
C GLU A 206 -9.30 -6.23 9.67
N VAL A 207 -8.36 -5.29 9.63
CA VAL A 207 -7.06 -5.49 8.99
C VAL A 207 -6.00 -5.77 10.05
N ARG A 208 -5.36 -6.93 9.96
CA ARG A 208 -4.30 -7.40 10.86
C ARG A 208 -2.95 -7.30 10.18
N PHE A 209 -2.05 -6.48 10.70
CA PHE A 209 -0.68 -6.39 10.23
C PHE A 209 0.22 -7.29 11.07
N VAL A 210 0.92 -8.20 10.40
CA VAL A 210 1.81 -9.19 11.03
C VAL A 210 3.23 -8.97 10.53
N CYS A 211 4.22 -9.08 11.41
CA CYS A 211 5.63 -9.10 11.01
C CYS A 211 5.91 -10.29 10.07
N SER A 212 6.43 -10.01 8.88
CA SER A 212 6.99 -11.02 7.98
C SER A 212 7.91 -10.36 6.95
N GLU A 213 9.01 -11.03 6.62
CA GLU A 213 9.98 -10.61 5.59
C GLU A 213 9.81 -11.44 4.31
N PRO A 214 10.23 -10.96 3.12
CA PRO A 214 10.91 -9.68 2.86
C PRO A 214 10.00 -8.55 2.34
N THR A 215 8.75 -8.83 1.95
CA THR A 215 7.89 -7.85 1.25
C THR A 215 6.52 -7.70 1.90
N VAL A 216 5.89 -6.54 1.65
CA VAL A 216 4.53 -6.28 2.11
C VAL A 216 3.53 -6.92 1.16
N LEU A 217 2.63 -7.75 1.68
CA LEU A 217 1.60 -8.42 0.87
C LEU A 217 0.35 -8.77 1.69
N ILE A 218 -0.77 -8.98 0.99
CA ILE A 218 -1.99 -9.54 1.58
C ILE A 218 -1.84 -11.06 1.67
N SER A 219 -1.61 -11.58 2.88
CA SER A 219 -1.38 -13.01 3.10
C SER A 219 -2.68 -13.81 3.14
N SER A 220 -3.77 -13.19 3.61
CA SER A 220 -5.09 -13.81 3.72
C SER A 220 -6.20 -12.77 3.67
N ILE A 221 -7.35 -13.15 3.11
CA ILE A 221 -8.63 -12.47 3.29
C ILE A 221 -9.70 -13.51 3.56
N LYS A 222 -10.49 -13.33 4.62
CA LYS A 222 -11.53 -14.29 5.01
C LYS A 222 -12.80 -13.57 5.40
N GLU A 223 -13.92 -14.03 4.86
CA GLU A 223 -15.24 -13.63 5.32
C GLU A 223 -15.61 -14.49 6.54
N ILE A 224 -15.47 -13.92 7.73
CA ILE A 224 -15.69 -14.65 9.00
C ILE A 224 -17.18 -14.78 9.34
N SER A 225 -18.00 -13.90 8.79
CA SER A 225 -19.46 -13.95 8.79
C SER A 225 -19.96 -13.06 7.65
N SER A 226 -21.24 -13.16 7.29
CA SER A 226 -21.80 -12.44 6.14
C SER A 226 -21.41 -10.95 6.13
N CYS A 227 -20.68 -10.54 5.11
CA CYS A 227 -20.20 -9.17 4.89
C CYS A 227 -19.25 -8.61 5.97
N LYS A 228 -18.64 -9.46 6.79
CA LYS A 228 -17.57 -9.11 7.74
C LYS A 228 -16.30 -9.88 7.42
N TYR A 229 -15.21 -9.13 7.23
CA TYR A 229 -13.96 -9.68 6.74
C TYR A 229 -12.82 -9.50 7.74
N VAL A 230 -11.85 -10.42 7.67
CA VAL A 230 -10.54 -10.28 8.29
C VAL A 230 -9.50 -10.33 7.17
N LEU A 231 -8.79 -9.23 6.98
CA LEU A 231 -7.65 -9.10 6.07
C LEU A 231 -6.37 -9.26 6.88
N THR A 232 -5.42 -10.07 6.42
CA THR A 232 -4.08 -10.16 7.04
C THR A 232 -3.05 -9.64 6.07
N VAL A 233 -2.28 -8.65 6.51
CA VAL A 233 -1.20 -8.01 5.75
C VAL A 233 0.10 -8.34 6.44
N GLN A 234 1.02 -8.92 5.68
CA GLN A 234 2.39 -9.16 6.11
C GLN A 234 3.21 -7.90 5.83
N SER A 235 4.03 -7.46 6.79
CA SER A 235 4.91 -6.30 6.61
C SER A 235 6.26 -6.48 7.33
N PRO A 236 7.40 -6.31 6.64
CA PRO A 236 8.72 -6.36 7.25
C PRO A 236 8.99 -5.20 8.23
N MET A 237 8.24 -4.09 8.10
CA MET A 237 8.45 -2.91 8.94
C MET A 237 8.15 -3.18 10.42
N LEU A 238 7.23 -4.11 10.69
CA LEU A 238 6.87 -4.51 12.06
C LEU A 238 7.88 -5.47 12.70
N CYS A 239 8.81 -6.05 11.93
CA CYS A 239 9.78 -7.02 12.45
C CYS A 239 10.93 -6.39 13.23
N LYS A 240 11.17 -5.09 13.04
CA LYS A 240 12.25 -4.36 13.72
C LYS A 240 11.95 -4.10 15.20
N ASN A 241 10.73 -4.40 15.65
CA ASN A 241 10.27 -4.13 17.01
C ASN A 241 9.13 -5.12 17.41
N PRO A 242 9.46 -6.36 17.81
CA PRO A 242 8.49 -7.44 18.06
C PRO A 242 7.66 -7.28 19.33
#